data_AF-A0A1L7X6V8-F1
#
_entry.id   AF-A0A1L7X6V8-F1
#
_cell.length_a   1.000
_cell.length_b   1.000
_cell.length_c   1.000
_cell.angle_alpha   90.00
_cell.angle_beta   90.00
_cell.angle_gamma   90.00
#
_symmetry.space_group_name_H-M   'P 1'
#
loop_
_entity.id
_entity.type
_entity.pdbx_description
1 polymer ?
#
loop_
_entity_poly.entity_id
_entity_poly.type
_entity_poly.pdbx_seq_one_letter_code
_entity_poly.pdbx_strand_id
1 'polypeptide(L)'
;MRSSVQVLLAALQSFQILAQTTFEASSKRGLVFTPAKSFPADDKIWIQSSSDLTWCYKYIAQLLPQFMNISQSKFEFIPMMWGAAANDSDNTFSDTVQALIFNGTNLQHALPFNEPYGPFF
;
A
#
# COMPACT_ATOMS: atom_id res chain seq x y z
N MET A 1 -7.55 61.72 17.16
CA MET A 1 -8.54 60.65 16.89
C MET A 1 -8.32 59.90 15.55
N ARG A 2 -7.13 59.96 14.92
CA ARG A 2 -6.79 59.15 13.72
C ARG A 2 -5.79 58.01 13.99
N SER A 3 -5.22 57.94 15.19
CA SER A 3 -4.22 56.92 15.56
C SER A 3 -4.85 55.64 16.12
N SER A 4 -6.01 55.74 16.77
CA SER A 4 -6.65 54.60 17.45
C SER A 4 -7.35 53.60 16.52
N VAL A 5 -7.61 53.97 15.25
CA VAL A 5 -8.31 53.12 14.27
C VAL A 5 -7.33 52.24 13.48
N GLN A 6 -6.06 52.65 13.33
CA GLN A 6 -5.05 51.83 12.64
C GLN A 6 -4.49 50.69 13.49
N VAL A 7 -4.47 50.85 14.81
CA VAL A 7 -3.99 49.80 15.73
C VAL A 7 -4.99 48.64 15.82
N LEU A 8 -6.28 48.88 15.59
CA LEU A 8 -7.30 47.82 15.65
C LEU A 8 -7.33 46.93 14.40
N LEU A 9 -6.77 47.37 13.26
CA LEU A 9 -6.77 46.59 12.02
C LEU A 9 -5.53 45.70 11.85
N ALA A 10 -4.44 45.98 12.59
CA ALA A 10 -3.24 45.15 12.61
C ALA A 10 -3.34 43.95 13.58
N ALA A 11 -4.27 43.99 14.54
CA ALA A 11 -4.43 42.94 15.55
C ALA A 11 -5.26 41.72 15.07
N LEU A 12 -5.85 41.78 13.88
CA LEU A 12 -6.68 40.71 13.31
C LEU A 12 -5.97 39.85 12.24
N GLN A 13 -4.67 40.09 11.96
CA GLN A 13 -3.92 39.31 10.96
C GLN A 13 -3.00 38.22 11.54
N SER A 14 -2.86 38.13 12.87
CA SER A 14 -1.89 37.21 13.50
C SER A 14 -2.49 35.88 14.00
N PHE A 15 -3.76 35.59 13.70
CA PHE A 15 -4.41 34.31 14.04
C PHE A 15 -4.92 33.55 12.82
N GLN A 16 -4.13 33.51 11.75
CA GLN A 16 -4.24 32.44 10.76
C GLN A 16 -3.03 31.53 10.90
N ILE A 17 -2.93 30.86 12.06
CA ILE A 17 -2.20 29.60 12.11
C ILE A 17 -3.00 28.68 11.19
N LEU A 18 -2.50 28.53 9.97
CA LEU A 18 -2.88 27.46 9.08
C LEU A 18 -2.88 26.19 9.92
N ALA A 19 -4.06 25.63 10.18
CA ALA A 19 -4.19 24.23 10.48
C ALA A 19 -3.74 23.48 9.22
N GLN A 20 -2.43 23.46 8.96
CA GLN A 20 -1.81 22.43 8.15
C GLN A 20 -1.98 21.18 8.99
N THR A 21 -3.10 20.49 8.77
CA THR A 21 -3.16 19.06 9.00
C THR A 21 -2.04 18.48 8.14
N THR A 22 -0.86 18.27 8.71
CA THR A 22 0.16 17.46 8.07
C THR A 22 -0.49 16.09 7.95
N PHE A 23 -0.89 15.74 6.73
CA PHE A 23 -1.25 14.37 6.42
C PHE A 23 -0.01 13.53 6.70
N GLU A 24 -0.01 12.87 7.85
CA GLU A 24 1.09 12.01 8.26
C GLU A 24 0.89 10.67 7.57
N ALA A 25 1.76 10.38 6.59
CA ALA A 25 1.78 9.08 5.93
C ALA A 25 1.92 7.98 6.99
N SER A 26 1.04 6.99 6.93
CA SER A 26 1.04 5.89 7.90
C SER A 26 1.58 4.63 7.26
N SER A 27 2.63 4.06 7.86
CA SER A 27 3.19 2.77 7.42
C SER A 27 2.22 1.60 7.54
N LYS A 28 1.07 1.79 8.21
CA LYS A 28 0.03 0.77 8.37
C LYS A 28 -0.92 0.69 7.17
N ARG A 29 -0.93 1.68 6.27
CA ARG A 29 -1.84 1.71 5.12
C ARG A 29 -1.26 0.89 3.97
N GLY A 30 -2.03 -0.10 3.52
CA GLY A 30 -1.72 -0.89 2.34
C GLY A 30 -2.94 -1.16 1.47
N LEU A 31 -2.71 -1.89 0.39
CA LEU A 31 -3.68 -2.14 -0.67
C LEU A 31 -3.97 -3.62 -0.82
N VAL A 32 -5.25 -3.99 -0.66
CA VAL A 32 -5.77 -5.25 -1.22
C VAL A 32 -5.97 -5.00 -2.71
N PHE A 33 -5.01 -5.45 -3.51
CA PHE A 33 -5.00 -5.14 -4.93
C PHE A 33 -5.95 -6.07 -5.69
N THR A 34 -6.86 -5.49 -6.46
CA THR A 34 -7.77 -6.21 -7.36
C THR A 34 -7.74 -5.49 -8.72
N PRO A 35 -7.01 -6.01 -9.73
CA PRO A 35 -6.78 -5.28 -10.97
C PRO A 35 -8.09 -5.05 -11.73
N ALA A 36 -8.31 -3.81 -12.16
CA ALA A 36 -9.47 -3.45 -12.97
C ALA A 36 -9.30 -3.97 -14.41
N LYS A 37 -10.17 -4.89 -14.85
CA LYS A 37 -10.11 -5.44 -16.22
C LYS A 37 -10.36 -4.38 -17.30
N SER A 38 -11.28 -3.46 -17.05
CA SER A 38 -11.71 -2.46 -18.03
C SER A 38 -10.72 -1.29 -18.15
N PHE A 39 -9.96 -1.00 -17.09
CA PHE A 39 -9.08 0.18 -17.02
C PHE A 39 -7.75 -0.16 -16.30
N PRO A 40 -6.93 -1.08 -16.82
CA PRO A 40 -5.68 -1.50 -16.15
C PRO A 40 -4.65 -0.38 -16.05
N ALA A 41 -4.80 0.71 -16.82
CA ALA A 41 -3.93 1.88 -16.71
C ALA A 41 -4.07 2.60 -15.35
N ASP A 42 -5.23 2.51 -14.71
CA ASP A 42 -5.52 3.18 -13.45
C ASP A 42 -4.80 2.53 -12.27
N ASP A 43 -4.33 1.29 -12.40
CA ASP A 43 -3.54 0.61 -11.35
C ASP A 43 -2.27 1.40 -10.96
N LYS A 44 -1.81 2.30 -11.84
CA LYS A 44 -0.68 3.19 -11.56
C LYS A 44 -0.97 4.23 -10.49
N ILE A 45 -2.24 4.60 -10.21
CA ILE A 45 -2.57 5.64 -9.22
C ILE A 45 -2.07 5.27 -7.82
N TRP A 46 -2.02 3.98 -7.51
CA TRP A 46 -1.63 3.45 -6.20
C TRP A 46 -0.13 3.59 -5.90
N ILE A 47 0.69 3.86 -6.92
CA ILE A 47 2.16 3.89 -6.83
C ILE A 47 2.75 5.24 -7.25
N GLN A 48 1.90 6.24 -7.52
CA GLN A 48 2.32 7.61 -7.80
C GLN A 48 2.88 8.29 -6.55
N SER A 49 3.63 9.38 -6.73
CA SER A 49 4.28 10.12 -5.63
C SER A 49 3.32 10.69 -4.59
N SER A 50 2.04 10.86 -4.94
CA SER A 50 0.98 11.29 -4.01
C SER A 50 0.39 10.16 -3.17
N SER A 51 0.72 8.89 -3.47
CA SER A 51 0.28 7.73 -2.69
C SER A 51 1.20 7.52 -1.49
N ASP A 52 0.60 7.33 -0.32
CA ASP A 52 1.27 7.00 0.94
C ASP A 52 1.17 5.52 1.32
N LEU A 53 0.68 4.67 0.40
CA LEU A 53 0.59 3.23 0.61
C LEU A 53 1.99 2.62 0.67
N THR A 54 2.21 1.71 1.61
CA THR A 54 3.54 1.11 1.86
C THR A 54 3.62 -0.38 1.52
N TRP A 55 2.48 -1.05 1.34
CA TRP A 55 2.43 -2.47 1.00
C TRP A 55 1.18 -2.84 0.19
N CYS A 56 1.23 -3.98 -0.50
CA CYS A 56 0.08 -4.57 -1.18
C CYS A 56 0.13 -6.10 -1.20
N TYR A 57 -1.04 -6.73 -1.38
CA TYR A 57 -1.16 -8.15 -1.73
C TYR A 57 -2.34 -8.37 -2.69
N LYS A 58 -2.40 -9.53 -3.36
CA LYS A 58 -3.46 -9.88 -4.32
C LYS A 58 -3.94 -11.33 -4.20
N TYR A 59 -4.27 -11.80 -3.00
CA TYR A 59 -4.80 -13.16 -2.76
C TYR A 59 -4.02 -14.32 -3.41
N ILE A 60 -2.80 -14.10 -3.90
CA ILE A 60 -1.94 -15.07 -4.59
C ILE A 60 -0.48 -14.71 -4.28
N ALA A 61 0.45 -15.63 -4.53
CA ALA A 61 1.87 -15.45 -4.27
C ALA A 61 2.64 -14.73 -5.41
N GLN A 62 2.06 -14.60 -6.60
CA GLN A 62 2.77 -14.09 -7.77
C GLN A 62 2.92 -12.57 -7.72
N LEU A 63 4.16 -12.08 -7.88
CA LEU A 63 4.46 -10.67 -8.02
C LEU A 63 3.83 -10.10 -9.29
N LEU A 64 3.34 -8.88 -9.18
CA LEU A 64 2.65 -8.18 -10.24
C LEU A 64 3.61 -7.40 -11.13
N PRO A 65 3.52 -7.52 -12.48
CA PRO A 65 4.43 -6.85 -13.40
C PRO A 65 4.57 -5.34 -13.19
N GLN A 66 3.46 -4.66 -12.84
CA GLN A 66 3.42 -3.23 -12.58
C GLN A 66 4.19 -2.79 -11.32
N PHE A 67 4.48 -3.71 -10.40
CA PHE A 67 5.20 -3.43 -9.17
C PHE A 67 6.65 -3.91 -9.19
N MET A 68 7.09 -4.62 -10.23
CA MET A 68 8.47 -5.16 -10.34
C MET A 68 9.56 -4.08 -10.30
N ASN A 69 9.27 -2.88 -10.81
CA ASN A 69 10.24 -1.77 -10.87
C ASN A 69 10.23 -0.89 -9.61
N ILE A 70 9.48 -1.27 -8.57
CA ILE A 70 9.40 -0.52 -7.32
C ILE A 70 10.19 -1.27 -6.25
N SER A 71 11.07 -0.54 -5.57
CA SER A 71 11.80 -1.09 -4.43
C SER A 71 10.82 -1.59 -3.35
N GLN A 72 11.04 -2.80 -2.84
CA GLN A 72 10.24 -3.38 -1.76
C GLN A 72 10.32 -2.55 -0.47
N SER A 73 11.39 -1.78 -0.26
CA SER A 73 11.50 -0.83 0.86
C SER A 73 10.56 0.39 0.74
N LYS A 74 10.06 0.68 -0.47
CA LYS A 74 9.13 1.78 -0.73
C LYS A 74 7.69 1.29 -0.82
N PHE A 75 7.48 0.16 -1.48
CA PHE A 75 6.16 -0.46 -1.65
C PHE A 75 6.33 -1.97 -1.72
N GLU A 76 6.06 -2.64 -0.60
CA GLU A 76 6.26 -4.08 -0.48
C GLU A 76 5.12 -4.85 -1.13
N PHE A 77 5.45 -5.86 -1.93
CA PHE A 77 4.52 -6.89 -2.33
C PHE A 77 4.57 -8.04 -1.33
N ILE A 78 3.42 -8.40 -0.78
CA ILE A 78 3.28 -9.46 0.21
C ILE A 78 2.62 -10.67 -0.46
N PRO A 79 3.33 -11.80 -0.67
CA PRO A 79 2.75 -13.01 -1.22
C PRO A 79 1.73 -13.59 -0.22
N MET A 80 0.62 -14.12 -0.75
CA MET A 80 -0.41 -14.77 0.05
C MET A 80 -0.58 -16.24 -0.34
N MET A 81 -0.61 -17.12 0.66
CA MET A 81 -1.10 -18.49 0.54
C MET A 81 -2.60 -18.47 0.80
N TRP A 82 -3.42 -18.37 -0.25
CA TRP A 82 -4.87 -18.17 -0.08
C TRP A 82 -5.55 -19.35 0.63
N GLY A 83 -5.20 -20.58 0.27
CA GLY A 83 -5.81 -21.79 0.81
C GLY A 83 -4.79 -22.91 0.95
N ALA A 84 -5.28 -24.08 1.36
CA ALA A 84 -4.46 -25.28 1.46
C ALA A 84 -3.91 -25.69 0.08
N ALA A 85 -2.77 -26.36 0.10
CA ALA A 85 -2.20 -27.00 -1.07
C ALA A 85 -3.18 -28.06 -1.62
N ALA A 86 -3.17 -28.28 -2.94
CA ALA A 86 -4.09 -29.24 -3.56
C ALA A 86 -3.86 -30.69 -3.08
N ASN A 87 -2.65 -31.00 -2.61
CA ASN A 87 -2.22 -32.26 -2.01
C ASN A 87 -0.84 -32.09 -1.34
N ASP A 88 -0.34 -33.13 -0.68
CA ASP A 88 0.93 -33.12 0.07
C ASP A 88 2.19 -32.88 -0.79
N SER A 89 2.08 -32.95 -2.12
CA SER A 89 3.19 -32.69 -3.05
C SER A 89 3.12 -31.31 -3.71
N ASP A 90 2.08 -30.52 -3.43
CA ASP A 90 1.91 -29.18 -4.00
C ASP A 90 2.72 -28.13 -3.22
N ASN A 91 3.89 -27.81 -3.77
CA ASN A 91 4.82 -26.80 -3.27
C ASN A 91 4.69 -25.45 -3.97
N THR A 92 3.60 -25.20 -4.72
CA THR A 92 3.47 -24.03 -5.61
C THR A 92 3.73 -22.71 -4.87
N PHE A 93 3.21 -22.56 -3.64
CA PHE A 93 3.44 -21.35 -2.84
C PHE A 93 4.92 -21.18 -2.49
N SER A 94 5.56 -22.20 -1.92
CA SER A 94 6.96 -22.13 -1.50
C SER A 94 7.90 -21.92 -2.68
N ASP A 95 7.64 -22.60 -3.80
CA ASP A 95 8.43 -22.48 -5.03
C ASP A 95 8.32 -21.06 -5.60
N THR A 96 7.12 -20.48 -5.57
CA THR A 96 6.90 -19.09 -6.00
C THR A 96 7.65 -18.10 -5.11
N VAL A 97 7.54 -18.22 -3.78
CA VAL A 97 8.24 -17.33 -2.84
C VAL A 97 9.76 -17.45 -2.98
N GLN A 98 10.28 -18.67 -3.11
CA GLN A 98 11.71 -18.91 -3.34
C GLN A 98 12.18 -18.30 -4.66
N ALA A 99 11.40 -18.44 -5.74
CA ALA A 99 11.71 -17.83 -7.02
C ALA A 99 11.76 -16.29 -6.94
N LEU A 100 10.84 -15.66 -6.20
CA LEU A 100 10.87 -14.21 -5.98
C LEU A 100 12.14 -13.76 -5.25
N ILE A 101 12.53 -14.47 -4.19
CA ILE A 101 13.74 -14.18 -3.42
C ILE A 101 14.99 -14.39 -4.29
N PHE A 102 15.06 -15.51 -5.01
CA PHE A 102 16.17 -15.83 -5.92
C PHE A 102 16.34 -14.77 -7.02
N ASN A 103 15.22 -14.22 -7.52
CA ASN A 103 15.21 -13.16 -8.52
C ASN A 103 15.46 -11.75 -7.93
N GLY A 104 15.82 -11.65 -6.65
CA GLY A 104 16.21 -10.39 -6.01
C GLY A 104 15.08 -9.58 -5.38
N THR A 105 13.87 -10.16 -5.26
CA THR A 105 12.77 -9.51 -4.52
C THR A 105 13.01 -9.66 -3.02
N ASN A 106 13.27 -8.54 -2.32
CA ASN A 106 13.45 -8.54 -0.87
C ASN A 106 12.09 -8.56 -0.14
N LEU A 107 11.59 -9.75 0.14
CA LEU A 107 10.33 -9.97 0.87
C LEU A 107 10.57 -9.96 2.39
N GLN A 108 9.79 -9.19 3.13
CA GLN A 108 9.84 -9.15 4.61
C GLN A 108 8.62 -9.85 5.24
N HIS A 109 7.50 -9.88 4.51
CA HIS A 109 6.25 -10.46 4.99
C HIS A 109 5.69 -11.51 4.03
N ALA A 110 4.85 -12.39 4.58
CA ALA A 110 4.00 -13.31 3.83
C ALA A 110 2.66 -13.45 4.56
N LEU A 111 1.57 -13.59 3.81
CA LEU A 111 0.23 -13.80 4.35
C LEU A 111 -0.17 -15.28 4.27
N PRO A 112 -0.71 -15.85 5.36
CA PRO A 112 -1.21 -17.22 5.38
C PRO A 112 -2.66 -17.29 4.82
N PHE A 113 -3.35 -18.40 5.13
CA PHE A 113 -4.70 -18.71 4.63
C PHE A 113 -5.70 -17.57 4.76
N ASN A 114 -6.47 -17.36 3.69
CA ASN A 114 -7.60 -16.47 3.63
C ASN A 114 -8.80 -17.12 4.31
N GLU A 115 -9.30 -16.48 5.38
CA GLU A 115 -10.57 -16.85 6.02
C GLU A 115 -10.78 -18.38 6.19
N PRO A 116 -9.84 -19.12 6.82
CA PRO A 116 -9.90 -20.59 6.93
C PRO A 116 -11.07 -21.12 7.79
N TYR A 117 -11.92 -20.22 8.31
CA TYR A 117 -13.14 -20.53 9.05
C TYR A 117 -14.42 -20.25 8.24
N GLY A 118 -14.29 -19.65 7.04
CA GLY A 118 -15.42 -19.32 6.17
C GLY A 118 -16.06 -20.56 5.53
N PRO A 119 -17.29 -20.49 5.01
CA PRO A 119 -18.00 -21.67 4.52
C PRO A 119 -17.55 -22.18 3.13
N PHE A 120 -16.51 -21.58 2.53
CA PHE A 120 -16.09 -21.86 1.15
C PHE A 120 -14.59 -22.18 1.10
N PHE A 121 -14.28 -23.48 1.13
CA PHE A 121 -12.95 -24.04 0.80
C PHE A 121 -13.11 -25.05 -0.33
#